data_AF-A0A4R1YX41-F1
#
_entry.id   AF-A0A4R1YX41-F1
#
_cell.length_a   1.000
_cell.length_b   1.000
_cell.length_c   1.000
_cell.angle_alpha   90.00
_cell.angle_beta   90.00
_cell.angle_gamma   90.00
#
_symmetry.space_group_name_H-M   'P 1'
#
loop_
_entity.id
_entity.type
_entity.pdbx_description
1 polymer ?
#
loop_
_entity_poly.entity_id
_entity_poly.type
_entity_poly.pdbx_seq_one_letter_code
_entity_poly.pdbx_strand_id
1 'polypeptide(L)' 'MVNAVGFHRTDLLHLGKDALGKRRYQVEVLPAATFRSVRQCVLHGMGLSRLTNLLD' A
#
# COMPACT_ATOMS: atom_id res chain seq x y z
N MET A 1 7.04 -8.31 -13.73
CA MET A 1 7.70 -7.04 -13.42
C MET A 1 8.08 -7.06 -11.94
N VAL A 2 9.37 -7.19 -11.62
CA VAL A 2 9.86 -7.20 -10.23
C VAL A 2 10.33 -5.78 -9.92
N ASN A 3 9.55 -5.04 -9.11
CA ASN A 3 9.93 -3.72 -8.64
C ASN A 3 10.66 -3.85 -7.31
N ALA A 4 11.97 -3.59 -7.30
CA ALA A 4 12.72 -3.42 -6.07
C ALA A 4 12.75 -1.93 -5.71
N VAL A 5 12.24 -1.58 -4.53
CA VAL A 5 12.26 -0.21 -3.99
C VAL A 5 13.14 -0.23 -2.76
N GLY A 6 14.10 0.69 -2.67
CA GLY A 6 14.93 0.81 -1.47
C GLY A 6 14.09 1.27 -0.27
N PHE A 7 14.31 0.66 0.90
CA PHE A 7 13.63 1.00 2.16
C PHE A 7 13.73 2.49 2.54
N HIS A 8 14.74 3.19 2.04
CA HIS A 8 14.92 4.63 2.24
C HIS A 8 13.84 5.50 1.56
N ARG A 9 13.02 4.94 0.66
CA ARG A 9 11.90 5.63 0.00
C ARG A 9 10.54 5.05 0.34
N THR A 10 10.46 4.11 1.28
CA THR A 10 9.20 3.45 1.65
C THR A 10 8.76 3.94 3.02
N ASP A 11 7.84 4.91 3.03
CA ASP A 11 7.09 5.26 4.22
C ASP A 11 6.00 4.22 4.45
N LEU A 12 6.35 3.15 5.16
CA LEU A 12 5.40 2.14 5.58
C LEU A 12 4.40 2.73 6.58
N LEU A 13 3.15 2.28 6.50
CA LEU A 13 2.10 2.68 7.42
C LEU A 13 2.50 2.34 8.86
N HIS A 14 2.67 3.36 9.69
CA HIS A 14 3.05 3.22 11.10
C HIS A 14 1.81 2.94 11.96
N LEU A 15 1.81 1.81 12.65
CA LEU A 15 0.73 1.36 13.53
C LEU A 15 0.94 1.76 14.99
N GLY A 16 1.96 2.58 15.27
CA GLY A 16 2.37 2.97 16.62
C GLY A 16 3.60 2.23 17.11
N LYS A 17 3.80 2.22 18.44
CA LYS A 17 4.93 1.56 19.08
C LYS A 17 4.46 0.31 19.84
N ASP A 18 5.34 -0.69 19.96
CA ASP A 18 5.14 -1.79 20.90
C ASP A 18 5.45 -1.39 22.35
N ALA A 19 5.28 -2.31 23.29
CA ALA A 19 5.55 -2.08 24.71
C ALA A 19 7.02 -1.73 25.01
N LEU A 20 7.95 -2.03 24.10
CA LEU A 20 9.37 -1.72 24.21
C LEU A 20 9.74 -0.40 23.50
N GLY A 21 8.75 0.30 22.94
CA GLY A 21 8.95 1.56 22.21
C GLY A 21 9.42 1.37 20.77
N LYS A 22 9.49 0.14 20.25
CA LYS A 22 9.86 -0.13 18.86
C LYS A 22 8.71 0.21 17.93
N ARG A 23 9.01 0.85 16.79
CA ARG A 23 8.01 1.18 15.77
C ARG A 23 7.42 -0.10 15.17
N ARG A 24 6.09 -0.16 15.12
CA ARG A 24 5.33 -1.20 14.44
C ARG A 24 4.86 -0.65 13.10
N TYR A 25 5.15 -1.37 12.04
CA TYR A 25 4.71 -1.05 10.69
C TYR A 25 3.71 -2.11 10.23
N GLN A 26 2.77 -1.72 9.37
CA GLN A 26 1.93 -2.68 8.70
C GLN A 26 2.74 -3.40 7.62
N VAL A 27 2.99 -4.69 7.84
CA VAL A 27 3.73 -5.56 6.92
C VAL A 27 2.91 -6.75 6.45
N GLU A 28 1.70 -6.92 7.01
CA GLU A 28 0.79 -7.98 6.60
C GLU A 28 0.20 -7.71 5.22
N VAL A 29 0.04 -8.77 4.45
CA VAL A 29 -0.60 -8.72 3.13
C VAL A 29 -2.06 -8.30 3.31
N LEU A 30 -2.47 -7.25 2.61
CA LEU A 30 -3.86 -6.81 2.62
C LEU A 30 -4.75 -7.85 1.93
N PRO A 31 -5.97 -8.12 2.46
CA PRO A 31 -6.96 -8.90 1.75
C PRO A 31 -7.24 -8.32 0.36
N ALA A 32 -7.48 -9.20 -0.63
CA ALA A 32 -7.65 -8.79 -2.02
C ALA A 32 -8.77 -7.75 -2.22
N ALA A 33 -9.85 -7.81 -1.44
CA ALA A 33 -10.92 -6.83 -1.47
C ALA A 33 -10.45 -5.45 -0.98
N THR A 34 -9.77 -5.39 0.17
CA THR A 34 -9.21 -4.15 0.73
C THR A 34 -8.19 -3.54 -0.21
N PHE A 35 -7.31 -4.36 -0.79
CA PHE A 35 -6.31 -3.90 -1.75
C PHE A 35 -6.95 -3.29 -3.00
N ARG A 36 -8.04 -3.89 -3.50
CA ARG A 36 -8.81 -3.33 -4.62
C ARG A 36 -9.36 -1.93 -4.30
N SER A 37 -9.93 -1.74 -3.11
CA SER A 37 -10.44 -0.42 -2.69
C SER A 37 -9.32 0.63 -2.58
N VAL A 38 -8.20 0.29 -1.92
CA VAL A 38 -7.04 1.19 -1.81
C VAL A 38 -6.52 1.59 -3.20
N ARG A 39 -6.39 0.61 -4.11
CA ARG A 39 -5.96 0.86 -5.49
C ARG A 39 -6.92 1.80 -6.22
N GLN A 40 -8.24 1.61 -6.10
CA GLN A 40 -9.24 2.49 -6.71
C GLN A 40 -9.10 3.94 -6.22
N CYS A 41 -8.95 4.15 -4.90
CA CYS A 41 -8.74 5.47 -4.32
C CYS A 41 -7.47 6.14 -4.86
N VAL A 42 -6.36 5.39 -4.93
CA VAL A 42 -5.07 5.88 -5.44
C VAL A 42 -5.16 6.26 -6.92
N LEU A 43 -5.76 5.40 -7.75
CA LEU A 43 -5.96 5.69 -9.18
C LEU A 43 -6.87 6.91 -9.40
N HIS A 44 -7.93 7.04 -8.60
CA HIS A 44 -8.80 8.21 -8.64
C HIS A 44 -8.03 9.49 -8.26
N GLY A 45 -7.24 9.46 -7.18
CA GLY A 45 -6.43 10.61 -6.75
C GLY A 45 -5.35 11.02 -7.75
N MET A 46 -4.83 10.09 -8.54
CA MET A 46 -3.86 10.37 -9.61
C MET A 46 -4.51 10.76 -10.94
N GLY A 47 -5.85 10.79 -11.04
CA GLY A 47 -6.55 11.02 -12.31
C GLY A 47 -6.42 9.88 -13.31
N LEU A 48 -6.02 8.68 -12.86
CA LEU A 48 -5.75 7.49 -13.68
C LEU A 48 -6.90 6.46 -13.63
N SER A 49 -8.08 6.86 -13.18
CA SER A 49 -9.25 5.98 -12.98
C SER A 49 -9.67 5.20 -14.23
N ARG A 50 -9.35 5.70 -15.44
CA ARG A 50 -9.69 5.07 -16.73
C ARG A 50 -8.53 4.30 -17.39
N LEU A 51 -7.31 4.37 -16.85
CA LEU A 51 -6.09 3.87 -17.52
C LEU A 51 -5.71 2.43 -17.16
N THR A 52 -6.34 1.85 -16.14
CA THR A 52 -6.12 0.44 -15.83
C THR A 52 -7.33 -0.38 -16.22
N ASN A 53 -7.25 -1.06 -17.35
CA ASN A 53 -8.14 -2.18 -17.65
C ASN A 53 -8.03 -3.18 -16.49
N LEU A 54 -9.12 -3.35 -15.74
CA LEU A 54 -9.23 -4.48 -14.82
C LEU A 54 -9.18 -5.75 -15.68
N LEU A 55 -8.14 -6.55 -15.51
CA LEU A 55 -8.26 -7.98 -15.77
C LEU A 55 -9.11 -8.53 -14.63
N ASP A 56 -10.36 -8.85 -14.96
CA ASP A 56 -11.16 -9.84 -14.23
C ASP A 56 -10.50 -11.22 -14.30
#